data_AF-A3SQD4-F1
#
_entry.id   AF-A3SQD4-F1
#
_cell.length_a   1.000
_cell.length_b   1.000
_cell.length_c   1.000
_cell.angle_alpha   90.00
_cell.angle_beta   90.00
_cell.angle_gamma   90.00
#
_symmetry.space_group_name_H-M   'P 1'
#
loop_
_entity.id
_entity.type
_entity.pdbx_description
1 polymer ?
#
loop_
_entity_poly.entity_id
_entity_poly.type
_entity_poly.pdbx_seq_one_letter_code
_entity_poly.pdbx_strand_id
1 'polypeptide(L)'
;MVVIVPLSAAAAPYAAMVIDARSGEVLHSRNADSRLHPASLTKMMTLYVVFEAVENGEISLDDTITISRHAASEPPSKLGLRAGQKIKLRYLIRAAAVKSANDAATALGEAIEGSEARFARRMTRTAKALGMTRTTFKNAHGLTEDGHLSTARDMTTLGRHLFYDFPEYYNLFSRVETDAGVRSVSNTNRRLLSAYKGADGIKTGYTRAAGFNLVASAERGNERIIATVFGGRSSHSRNAEVAELLDLGFARAPRRVAVNKPARPPYYGKIGGSDDAPDGTPGGTSKTVRLAAAAAVKKSLRPSARPVPDTPDTATLVAEADVAATPTLPTVVQDDIQQALAQAIELKPETPEVAPQEDTVVAAATPVTDIELPDPVLVSVKPAARPKDLVLAALPETAPEPQVVTRVSTSGGRNWGINVGRYPSEYKARKVLLKTALSEVGTLDDALRKVVERRGGYDANFMGLTRETADLACRRLQAKQVTCFMVDPGS
;
A
#
# COMPACT_ATOMS: atom_id res chain seq x y z
N MET A 1 -33.96 15.29 23.45
CA MET A 1 -33.37 13.99 23.06
C MET A 1 -32.33 14.25 21.98
N VAL A 2 -31.06 14.37 22.36
CA VAL A 2 -29.96 14.60 21.40
C VAL A 2 -29.59 13.24 20.82
N VAL A 3 -29.89 13.03 19.54
CA VAL A 3 -29.50 11.82 18.81
C VAL A 3 -28.02 11.95 18.48
N ILE A 4 -27.18 11.22 19.20
CA ILE A 4 -25.76 11.05 18.88
C ILE A 4 -25.70 10.04 17.73
N VAL A 5 -25.51 10.54 16.51
CA VAL A 5 -25.19 9.67 15.35
C VAL A 5 -23.75 9.19 15.54
N PRO A 6 -23.47 7.87 15.52
CA PRO A 6 -22.12 7.39 15.65
C PRO A 6 -21.30 7.86 14.45
N LEU A 7 -20.18 8.54 14.72
CA LEU A 7 -19.14 8.79 13.72
C LEU A 7 -18.68 7.43 13.21
N SER A 8 -19.22 7.02 12.06
CA SER A 8 -18.68 5.87 11.34
C SER A 8 -17.22 6.19 11.04
N ALA A 9 -16.30 5.36 11.52
CA ALA A 9 -14.89 5.48 11.21
C ALA A 9 -14.71 5.37 9.69
N ALA A 10 -14.66 6.51 9.01
CA ALA A 10 -14.44 6.58 7.59
C ALA A 10 -13.03 6.02 7.32
N ALA A 11 -12.93 5.05 6.41
CA ALA A 11 -11.63 4.57 5.95
C ALA A 11 -10.81 5.77 5.44
N ALA A 12 -9.51 5.79 5.76
CA ALA A 12 -8.62 6.85 5.30
C ALA A 12 -8.76 7.02 3.78
N PRO A 13 -8.88 8.27 3.28
CA PRO A 13 -9.00 8.52 1.85
C PRO A 13 -7.86 7.84 1.09
N TYR A 14 -8.20 7.15 0.01
CA TYR A 14 -7.18 6.62 -0.89
C TYR A 14 -6.43 7.78 -1.55
N ALA A 15 -5.10 7.68 -1.56
CA ALA A 15 -4.24 8.52 -2.38
C ALA A 15 -3.08 7.69 -2.94
N ALA A 16 -2.64 8.02 -4.15
CA ALA A 16 -1.52 7.36 -4.79
C ALA A 16 -0.74 8.28 -5.72
N MET A 17 0.53 7.93 -5.92
CA MET A 17 1.40 8.58 -6.90
C MET A 17 2.42 7.58 -7.43
N VAL A 18 2.72 7.67 -8.73
CA VAL A 18 3.75 6.89 -9.41
C VAL A 18 4.64 7.84 -10.18
N ILE A 19 5.95 7.68 -10.03
CA ILE A 19 6.95 8.44 -10.79
C ILE A 19 7.95 7.52 -11.47
N ASP A 20 8.52 8.01 -12.57
CA ASP A 20 9.85 7.59 -13.01
C ASP A 20 10.88 8.26 -12.10
N ALA A 21 11.63 7.46 -11.34
CA ALA A 21 12.61 8.00 -10.41
C ALA A 21 13.76 8.71 -11.13
N ARG A 22 14.03 8.38 -12.40
CA ARG A 22 15.15 8.92 -13.19
C ARG A 22 14.93 10.38 -13.53
N SER A 23 13.79 10.70 -14.13
CA SER A 23 13.44 12.08 -14.51
C SER A 23 12.70 12.84 -13.40
N GLY A 24 11.99 12.13 -12.53
CA GLY A 24 11.03 12.72 -11.59
C GLY A 24 9.65 12.95 -12.21
N GLU A 25 9.42 12.46 -13.43
CA GLU A 25 8.16 12.58 -14.13
C GLU A 25 7.04 11.82 -13.41
N VAL A 26 5.87 12.44 -13.30
CA VAL A 26 4.68 11.84 -12.71
C VAL A 26 3.93 11.02 -13.76
N LEU A 27 3.90 9.70 -13.57
CA LEU A 27 3.26 8.75 -14.49
C LEU A 27 1.80 8.46 -14.12
N HIS A 28 1.48 8.61 -12.83
CA HIS A 28 0.12 8.50 -12.30
C HIS A 28 0.01 9.29 -10.99
N SER A 29 -1.16 9.88 -10.75
CA SER A 29 -1.50 10.48 -9.46
C SER A 29 -3.00 10.43 -9.21
N ARG A 30 -3.39 10.14 -7.96
CA ARG A 30 -4.77 10.22 -7.48
C ARG A 30 -4.75 10.77 -6.07
N ASN A 31 -5.44 11.90 -5.82
CA ASN A 31 -5.46 12.56 -4.51
C ASN A 31 -4.05 12.78 -3.91
N ALA A 32 -3.04 12.97 -4.76
CA ALA A 32 -1.64 12.88 -4.34
C ALA A 32 -1.24 13.96 -3.33
N ASP A 33 -2.00 15.06 -3.27
CA ASP A 33 -1.80 16.22 -2.40
C ASP A 33 -2.73 16.25 -1.17
N SER A 34 -3.56 15.21 -0.99
CA SER A 34 -4.39 15.04 0.20
C SER A 34 -3.51 14.84 1.43
N ARG A 35 -3.79 15.62 2.49
CA ARG A 35 -3.06 15.52 3.76
C ARG A 35 -3.63 14.36 4.58
N LEU A 36 -2.81 13.34 4.78
CA LEU A 36 -3.17 12.08 5.39
C LEU A 36 -2.14 11.69 6.45
N HIS A 37 -2.54 10.87 7.42
CA HIS A 37 -1.59 10.32 8.39
C HIS A 37 -0.59 9.39 7.68
N PRO A 38 0.72 9.66 7.77
CA PRO A 38 1.74 8.85 7.08
C PRO A 38 2.00 7.50 7.76
N ALA A 39 1.56 7.33 9.01
CA ALA A 39 1.96 6.19 9.84
C ALA A 39 3.50 6.02 9.82
N SER A 40 3.98 4.77 9.85
CA SER A 40 5.42 4.45 9.80
C SER A 40 6.16 4.84 8.52
N LEU A 41 5.51 5.41 7.49
CA LEU A 41 6.24 6.08 6.40
C LEU A 41 7.10 7.22 6.94
N THR A 42 6.71 7.82 8.07
CA THR A 42 7.48 8.79 8.85
C THR A 42 8.94 8.38 9.06
N LYS A 43 9.20 7.07 9.27
CA LYS A 43 10.55 6.57 9.52
C LYS A 43 11.49 6.73 8.32
N MET A 44 10.97 6.95 7.11
CA MET A 44 11.78 7.37 5.96
C MET A 44 12.47 8.71 6.24
N MET A 45 11.75 9.68 6.83
CA MET A 45 12.32 10.98 7.18
C MET A 45 13.28 10.86 8.36
N THR A 46 12.92 10.04 9.36
CA THR A 46 13.82 9.75 10.49
C THR A 46 15.16 9.21 10.01
N LEU A 47 15.14 8.23 9.10
CA LEU A 47 16.35 7.67 8.52
C LEU A 47 17.09 8.67 7.65
N TYR A 48 16.38 9.46 6.83
CA TYR A 48 16.98 10.53 6.03
C TYR A 48 17.80 11.50 6.90
N VAL A 49 17.21 12.01 7.98
CA VAL A 49 17.88 12.92 8.92
C VAL A 49 19.04 12.24 9.65
N VAL A 50 18.90 10.95 10.00
CA VAL A 50 20.00 10.18 10.60
C VAL A 50 21.17 10.03 9.63
N PHE A 51 20.91 9.75 8.35
CA PHE A 51 21.96 9.64 7.34
C PHE A 51 22.65 10.97 7.09
N GLU A 52 21.91 12.08 7.03
CA GLU A 52 22.50 13.43 7.00
C GLU A 52 23.39 13.69 8.22
N ALA A 53 22.93 13.35 9.43
CA ALA A 53 23.71 13.54 10.66
C ALA A 53 25.01 12.71 10.65
N VAL A 54 24.97 11.49 10.12
CA VAL A 54 26.16 10.64 9.97
C VAL A 54 27.12 11.18 8.92
N GLU A 55 26.63 11.57 7.74
CA GLU A 55 27.46 12.14 6.66
C GLU A 55 28.17 13.43 7.12
N ASN A 56 27.51 14.24 7.95
CA ASN A 56 28.06 15.49 8.49
C ASN A 56 28.86 15.30 9.80
N GLY A 57 29.08 14.07 10.26
CA GLY A 57 29.89 13.78 11.44
C GLY A 57 29.27 14.23 12.77
N GLU A 58 27.96 14.49 12.82
CA GLU A 58 27.24 14.80 14.06
C GLU A 58 27.15 13.57 14.98
N ILE A 59 27.08 12.38 14.38
CA ILE A 59 26.98 11.09 15.06
C ILE A 59 27.60 9.99 14.20
N SER A 60 28.18 8.96 14.81
CA SER A 60 28.78 7.81 14.11
C SER A 60 27.88 6.58 14.17
N LEU A 61 27.95 5.73 13.14
CA LEU A 61 27.28 4.42 13.10
C LEU A 61 27.68 3.49 14.27
N ASP A 62 28.85 3.74 14.85
CA ASP A 62 29.44 2.97 15.96
C ASP A 62 29.11 3.53 17.33
N ASP A 63 28.51 4.72 17.41
CA ASP A 63 28.20 5.36 18.67
C ASP A 63 27.21 4.51 19.47
N THR A 64 27.49 4.41 20.77
CA THR A 64 26.68 3.63 21.69
C THR A 64 25.61 4.52 22.29
N ILE A 65 24.36 4.24 21.92
CA ILE A 65 23.19 5.00 22.36
C ILE A 65 22.62 4.34 23.61
N THR A 66 22.37 5.17 24.63
CA THR A 66 21.66 4.74 25.85
C THR A 66 20.17 4.96 25.63
N ILE A 67 19.39 3.88 25.75
CA ILE A 67 17.94 3.93 25.51
C ILE A 67 17.24 4.62 26.67
N SER A 68 16.47 5.67 26.37
CA SER A 68 15.69 6.40 27.37
C SER A 68 14.48 5.59 27.84
N ARG A 69 13.87 6.00 28.96
CA ARG A 69 12.57 5.46 29.39
C ARG A 69 11.48 5.72 28.36
N HIS A 70 11.52 6.88 27.71
CA HIS A 70 10.54 7.29 26.70
C HIS A 70 10.60 6.35 25.49
N ALA A 71 11.77 6.19 24.86
CA ALA A 71 11.97 5.27 23.75
C ALA A 71 11.58 3.82 24.10
N ALA A 72 11.94 3.34 25.30
CA ALA A 72 11.56 1.98 25.73
C ALA A 72 10.04 1.80 25.93
N SER A 73 9.33 2.87 26.29
CA SER A 73 7.89 2.86 26.55
C SER A 73 7.01 2.88 25.30
N GLU A 74 7.59 3.13 24.13
CA GLU A 74 6.87 3.17 22.86
C GLU A 74 6.03 1.90 22.62
N PRO A 75 4.82 2.02 22.05
CA PRO A 75 4.00 0.87 21.70
C PRO A 75 4.58 0.10 20.51
N PRO A 76 4.22 -1.18 20.31
CA PRO A 76 4.61 -1.95 19.13
C PRO A 76 4.11 -1.32 17.81
N SER A 77 4.75 -1.57 16.66
CA SER A 77 5.92 -2.42 16.40
C SER A 77 7.18 -1.86 17.05
N LYS A 78 7.91 -2.69 17.81
CA LYS A 78 9.14 -2.31 18.51
C LYS A 78 10.16 -3.44 18.56
N LEU A 79 11.42 -3.10 18.80
CA LEU A 79 12.50 -4.07 18.94
C LEU A 79 12.46 -4.75 20.31
N GLY A 80 11.94 -4.06 21.33
CA GLY A 80 11.85 -4.53 22.72
C GLY A 80 13.01 -4.03 23.57
N LEU A 81 13.50 -2.82 23.26
CA LEU A 81 14.61 -2.20 23.98
C LEU A 81 14.21 -1.83 25.41
N ARG A 82 15.17 -1.95 26.34
CA ARG A 82 14.96 -1.63 27.76
C ARG A 82 15.58 -0.27 28.11
N ALA A 83 14.95 0.47 29.02
CA ALA A 83 15.52 1.72 29.52
C ALA A 83 16.91 1.47 30.14
N GLY A 84 17.88 2.33 29.83
CA GLY A 84 19.29 2.19 30.23
C GLY A 84 20.10 1.20 29.40
N GLN A 85 19.47 0.42 28.51
CA GLN A 85 20.20 -0.46 27.59
C GLN A 85 21.11 0.35 26.68
N LYS A 86 22.29 -0.20 26.36
CA LYS A 86 23.24 0.38 25.42
C LYS A 86 23.24 -0.39 24.10
N ILE A 87 23.15 0.31 22.98
CA ILE A 87 23.11 -0.30 21.64
C ILE A 87 23.75 0.62 20.60
N LYS A 88 24.46 0.06 19.63
CA LYS A 88 25.09 0.86 18.56
C LYS A 88 24.05 1.47 17.63
N LEU A 89 24.29 2.70 17.16
CA LEU A 89 23.42 3.44 16.25
C LEU A 89 23.00 2.62 15.02
N ARG A 90 23.95 1.90 14.39
CA ARG A 90 23.68 1.05 13.22
C ARG A 90 22.56 0.02 13.43
N TYR A 91 22.37 -0.47 14.65
CA TYR A 91 21.35 -1.48 14.94
C TYR A 91 19.98 -0.84 15.11
N LEU A 92 19.92 0.38 15.66
CA LEU A 92 18.71 1.19 15.70
C LEU A 92 18.24 1.55 14.29
N ILE A 93 19.17 1.96 13.42
CA ILE A 93 18.91 2.22 11.99
C ILE A 93 18.29 0.99 11.31
N ARG A 94 18.91 -0.19 11.48
CA ARG A 94 18.41 -1.46 10.93
C ARG A 94 17.02 -1.80 11.46
N ALA A 95 16.79 -1.64 12.77
CA ALA A 95 15.50 -1.92 13.39
C ALA A 95 14.38 -0.98 12.88
N ALA A 96 14.67 0.30 12.73
CA ALA A 96 13.73 1.29 12.21
C ALA A 96 13.43 1.07 10.72
N ALA A 97 14.44 0.76 9.90
CA ALA A 97 14.29 0.51 8.47
C ALA A 97 13.53 -0.79 8.19
N VAL A 98 13.93 -1.89 8.83
CA VAL A 98 13.47 -3.25 8.50
C VAL A 98 12.25 -3.65 9.34
N LYS A 99 12.34 -3.61 10.67
CA LYS A 99 11.23 -4.00 11.56
C LYS A 99 10.20 -2.89 11.78
N SER A 100 10.50 -1.68 11.32
CA SER A 100 9.68 -0.50 11.58
C SER A 100 9.54 -0.20 13.07
N ALA A 101 10.59 -0.48 13.86
CA ALA A 101 10.56 -0.40 15.32
C ALA A 101 10.42 1.06 15.82
N ASN A 102 9.41 1.32 16.66
CA ASN A 102 9.09 2.64 17.22
C ASN A 102 10.15 3.07 18.25
N ASP A 103 10.45 2.20 19.22
CA ASP A 103 11.51 2.40 20.21
C ASP A 103 12.85 2.79 19.58
N ALA A 104 13.23 2.14 18.48
CA ALA A 104 14.44 2.47 17.76
C ALA A 104 14.38 3.86 17.08
N ALA A 105 13.24 4.23 16.50
CA ALA A 105 13.08 5.53 15.84
C ALA A 105 13.09 6.69 16.86
N THR A 106 12.41 6.53 18.00
CA THR A 106 12.46 7.50 19.10
C THR A 106 13.88 7.65 19.65
N ALA A 107 14.58 6.53 19.89
CA ALA A 107 15.97 6.55 20.36
C ALA A 107 16.92 7.23 19.36
N LEU A 108 16.73 7.04 18.05
CA LEU A 108 17.49 7.75 17.02
C LEU A 108 17.25 9.27 17.09
N GLY A 109 15.98 9.67 17.23
CA GLY A 109 15.62 11.08 17.31
C GLY A 109 16.19 11.76 18.55
N GLU A 110 16.11 11.09 19.71
CA GLU A 110 16.68 11.56 20.98
C GLU A 110 18.21 11.61 20.95
N ALA A 111 18.87 10.61 20.34
CA ALA A 111 20.32 10.61 20.21
C ALA A 111 20.83 11.79 19.38
N ILE A 112 20.10 12.15 18.33
CA ILE A 112 20.46 13.27 17.46
C ILE A 112 20.05 14.57 18.12
N GLU A 113 18.79 14.85 18.40
CA GLU A 113 18.35 16.18 18.85
C GLU A 113 18.20 16.36 20.37
N GLY A 114 18.52 15.35 21.17
CA GLY A 114 18.34 15.35 22.62
C GLY A 114 16.90 15.12 23.09
N SER A 115 15.90 15.37 22.25
CA SER A 115 14.50 15.01 22.48
C SER A 115 13.77 14.73 21.17
N GLU A 116 12.75 13.87 21.22
CA GLU A 116 11.93 13.56 20.04
C GLU A 116 11.20 14.80 19.51
N ALA A 117 10.69 15.67 20.38
CA ALA A 117 10.00 16.89 19.95
C ALA A 117 10.92 17.82 19.14
N ARG A 118 12.20 17.95 19.53
CA ARG A 118 13.20 18.71 18.75
C ARG A 118 13.52 18.01 17.43
N PHE A 119 13.60 16.67 17.45
CA PHE A 119 13.79 15.87 16.25
C PHE A 119 12.65 16.04 15.25
N ALA A 120 11.39 16.00 15.68
CA ALA A 120 10.23 16.24 14.83
C ALA A 120 10.23 17.64 14.18
N ARG A 121 10.71 18.67 14.90
CA ARG A 121 10.94 20.00 14.31
C ARG A 121 12.00 19.98 13.23
N ARG A 122 13.12 19.29 13.44
CA ARG A 122 14.16 19.09 12.41
C ARG A 122 13.64 18.31 11.20
N MET A 123 12.90 17.23 11.41
CA MET A 123 12.25 16.47 10.34
C MET A 123 11.33 17.36 9.50
N THR A 124 10.53 18.22 10.14
CA THR A 124 9.62 19.13 9.44
C THR A 124 10.36 20.20 8.64
N ARG A 125 11.45 20.78 9.17
CA ARG A 125 12.31 21.71 8.40
C ARG A 125 12.98 21.02 7.22
N THR A 126 13.46 19.80 7.42
CA THR A 126 14.07 18.98 6.37
C THR A 126 13.06 18.65 5.28
N ALA A 127 11.82 18.30 5.63
CA ALA A 127 10.72 18.12 4.67
C ALA A 127 10.51 19.38 3.82
N LYS A 128 10.44 20.57 4.43
CA LYS A 128 10.30 21.83 3.68
C LYS A 128 11.45 22.06 2.71
N ALA A 129 12.68 21.77 3.14
CA ALA A 129 13.88 21.89 2.30
C ALA A 129 13.90 20.94 1.10
N LEU A 130 13.27 19.77 1.25
CA LEU A 130 13.05 18.77 0.20
C LEU A 130 11.85 19.11 -0.71
N GLY A 131 11.19 20.25 -0.50
CA GLY A 131 9.99 20.63 -1.24
C GLY A 131 8.69 19.93 -0.79
N MET A 132 8.73 19.19 0.32
CA MET A 132 7.56 18.52 0.93
C MET A 132 6.70 19.53 1.73
N THR A 133 6.15 20.52 1.02
CA THR A 133 5.49 21.70 1.61
C THR A 133 4.19 21.38 2.37
N ARG A 134 3.62 20.19 2.19
CA ARG A 134 2.34 19.76 2.80
C ARG A 134 2.53 18.75 3.92
N THR A 135 3.78 18.56 4.35
CA THR A 135 4.17 17.60 5.38
C THR A 135 4.50 18.27 6.72
N THR A 136 4.07 17.65 7.80
CA THR A 136 4.41 18.03 9.18
C THR A 136 4.59 16.76 10.01
N PHE A 137 5.74 16.66 10.67
CA PHE A 137 6.05 15.56 11.58
C PHE A 137 5.93 16.02 13.02
N LYS A 138 5.33 15.18 13.87
CA LYS A 138 5.17 15.42 15.32
C LYS A 138 6.02 14.49 16.18
N ASN A 139 6.34 13.32 15.64
CA ASN A 139 7.19 12.31 16.27
C ASN A 139 8.07 11.60 15.23
N ALA A 140 9.04 10.79 15.68
CA ALA A 140 10.04 10.11 14.84
C ALA A 140 9.54 8.78 14.27
N HIS A 141 8.48 8.20 14.83
CA HIS A 141 8.04 6.85 14.48
C HIS A 141 6.75 6.83 13.63
N GLY A 142 5.94 7.89 13.68
CA GLY A 142 4.68 8.02 12.95
C GLY A 142 3.48 7.34 13.62
N LEU A 143 3.40 7.34 14.95
CA LEU A 143 2.12 7.03 15.61
C LEU A 143 1.18 8.22 15.36
N THR A 144 -0.12 7.93 15.34
CA THR A 144 -1.13 8.94 15.02
C THR A 144 -1.16 10.01 16.09
N GLU A 145 -0.95 11.25 15.65
CA GLU A 145 -1.00 12.47 16.46
C GLU A 145 -1.63 13.58 15.63
N ASP A 146 -2.31 14.52 16.28
CA ASP A 146 -2.94 15.64 15.59
C ASP A 146 -1.90 16.51 14.87
N GLY A 147 -2.23 16.90 13.64
CA GLY A 147 -1.31 17.63 12.76
C GLY A 147 -0.10 16.83 12.24
N HIS A 148 0.06 15.54 12.58
CA HIS A 148 1.07 14.66 11.98
C HIS A 148 0.57 14.12 10.64
N LEU A 149 0.83 14.87 9.58
CA LEU A 149 0.25 14.65 8.25
C LEU A 149 1.30 14.78 7.15
N SER A 150 1.11 14.05 6.07
CA SER A 150 1.90 14.14 4.83
C SER A 150 1.01 13.85 3.63
N THR A 151 1.58 13.69 2.44
CA THR A 151 0.86 13.42 1.20
C THR A 151 1.54 12.28 0.43
N ALA A 152 0.83 11.66 -0.52
CA ALA A 152 1.45 10.65 -1.39
C ALA A 152 2.56 11.27 -2.24
N ARG A 153 2.42 12.54 -2.64
CA ARG A 153 3.45 13.30 -3.36
C ARG A 153 4.71 13.47 -2.53
N ASP A 154 4.56 14.00 -1.33
CA ASP A 154 5.69 14.30 -0.46
C ASP A 154 6.46 13.03 -0.08
N MET A 155 5.74 11.93 0.21
CA MET A 155 6.37 10.64 0.53
C MET A 155 7.05 9.98 -0.69
N THR A 156 6.53 10.22 -1.90
CA THR A 156 7.19 9.80 -3.14
C THR A 156 8.48 10.59 -3.39
N THR A 157 8.43 11.91 -3.19
CA THR A 157 9.62 12.78 -3.23
C THR A 157 10.68 12.30 -2.24
N LEU A 158 10.29 12.04 -0.99
CA LEU A 158 11.21 11.54 0.03
C LEU A 158 11.82 10.18 -0.35
N GLY A 159 11.03 9.27 -0.93
CA GLY A 159 11.53 7.98 -1.42
C GLY A 159 12.58 8.13 -2.52
N ARG A 160 12.40 9.11 -3.41
CA ARG A 160 13.36 9.45 -4.46
C ARG A 160 14.65 10.01 -3.88
N HIS A 161 14.55 10.91 -2.91
CA HIS A 161 15.70 11.47 -2.21
C HIS A 161 16.49 10.42 -1.44
N LEU A 162 15.83 9.52 -0.69
CA LEU A 162 16.52 8.40 -0.02
C LEU A 162 17.35 7.55 -0.98
N PHE A 163 16.87 7.33 -2.21
CA PHE A 163 17.59 6.56 -3.22
C PHE A 163 18.82 7.30 -3.77
N TYR A 164 18.68 8.59 -4.12
CA TYR A 164 19.77 9.34 -4.77
C TYR A 164 20.76 9.97 -3.81
N ASP A 165 20.30 10.43 -2.65
CA ASP A 165 21.14 11.15 -1.70
C ASP A 165 21.94 10.19 -0.83
N PHE A 166 21.37 9.00 -0.53
CA PHE A 166 21.93 7.99 0.38
C PHE A 166 21.97 6.58 -0.22
N PRO A 167 22.52 6.37 -1.43
CA PRO A 167 22.55 5.07 -2.10
C PRO A 167 23.27 3.98 -1.27
N GLU A 168 24.24 4.35 -0.45
CA GLU A 168 24.99 3.46 0.44
C GLU A 168 24.15 2.86 1.57
N TYR A 169 23.05 3.53 1.95
CA TYR A 169 22.12 3.07 2.98
C TYR A 169 20.83 2.47 2.41
N TYR A 170 20.54 2.72 1.13
CA TYR A 170 19.29 2.27 0.50
C TYR A 170 19.10 0.75 0.55
N ASN A 171 20.20 -0.01 0.54
CA ASN A 171 20.17 -1.47 0.67
C ASN A 171 19.53 -1.98 1.98
N LEU A 172 19.30 -1.13 2.98
CA LEU A 172 18.57 -1.51 4.19
C LEU A 172 17.09 -1.82 3.88
N PHE A 173 16.50 -1.12 2.91
CA PHE A 173 15.09 -1.27 2.55
C PHE A 173 14.82 -2.50 1.70
N SER A 174 15.83 -3.02 1.00
CA SER A 174 15.73 -4.21 0.13
C SER A 174 15.93 -5.54 0.86
N ARG A 175 16.47 -5.51 2.07
CA ARG A 175 16.68 -6.72 2.89
C ARG A 175 15.35 -7.37 3.28
N VAL A 176 15.23 -8.69 3.16
CA VAL A 176 14.07 -9.43 3.69
C VAL A 176 14.14 -9.63 5.20
N GLU A 177 15.36 -9.62 5.76
CA GLU A 177 15.65 -9.69 7.20
C GLU A 177 16.99 -9.02 7.52
N THR A 178 17.22 -8.71 8.79
CA THR A 178 18.52 -8.20 9.25
C THR A 178 18.76 -8.52 10.72
N ASP A 179 20.03 -8.62 11.10
CA ASP A 179 20.43 -8.54 12.50
C ASP A 179 20.30 -7.09 13.02
N ALA A 180 19.48 -6.90 14.06
CA ALA A 180 19.26 -5.65 14.77
C ALA A 180 20.00 -5.61 16.13
N GLY A 181 21.06 -6.41 16.28
CA GLY A 181 21.99 -6.40 17.42
C GLY A 181 21.49 -7.16 18.64
N VAL A 182 20.19 -7.12 18.91
CA VAL A 182 19.55 -7.90 19.99
C VAL A 182 18.86 -9.15 19.46
N ARG A 183 18.40 -9.13 18.21
CA ARG A 183 17.79 -10.25 17.50
C ARG A 183 17.74 -9.98 16.01
N SER A 184 17.61 -11.05 15.22
CA SER A 184 17.21 -10.96 13.82
C SER A 184 15.75 -10.51 13.71
N VAL A 185 15.48 -9.65 12.74
CA VAL A 185 14.14 -9.11 12.48
C VAL A 185 13.81 -9.17 11.00
N SER A 186 12.57 -9.52 10.67
CA SER A 186 12.10 -9.56 9.30
C SER A 186 11.57 -8.20 8.83
N ASN A 187 11.75 -7.92 7.54
CA ASN A 187 11.23 -6.71 6.91
C ASN A 187 9.70 -6.72 6.90
N THR A 188 9.09 -5.59 7.24
CA THR A 188 7.63 -5.42 7.12
C THR A 188 7.15 -5.44 5.67
N ASN A 189 8.03 -5.12 4.70
CA ASN A 189 7.76 -5.18 3.26
C ASN A 189 8.15 -6.51 2.60
N ARG A 190 8.62 -7.51 3.35
CA ARG A 190 9.18 -8.76 2.80
C ARG A 190 8.29 -9.46 1.78
N ARG A 191 6.96 -9.40 1.95
CA ARG A 191 6.02 -10.03 1.00
C ARG A 191 6.09 -9.39 -0.38
N LEU A 192 6.20 -8.05 -0.47
CA LEU A 192 6.36 -7.39 -1.77
C LEU A 192 7.76 -7.65 -2.33
N LEU A 193 8.81 -7.53 -1.49
CA LEU A 193 10.20 -7.78 -1.88
C LEU A 193 10.41 -9.18 -2.48
N SER A 194 9.75 -10.19 -1.92
CA SER A 194 9.84 -11.57 -2.42
C SER A 194 8.96 -11.84 -3.64
N ALA A 195 7.82 -11.14 -3.78
CA ALA A 195 6.83 -11.45 -4.80
C ALA A 195 6.95 -10.62 -6.08
N TYR A 196 7.47 -9.39 -6.01
CA TYR A 196 7.49 -8.46 -7.13
C TYR A 196 8.90 -8.32 -7.70
N LYS A 197 9.07 -8.73 -8.97
CA LYS A 197 10.36 -8.68 -9.67
C LYS A 197 10.92 -7.25 -9.70
N GLY A 198 12.12 -7.10 -9.16
CA GLY A 198 12.85 -5.84 -9.11
C GLY A 198 12.54 -4.96 -7.90
N ALA A 199 11.61 -5.37 -7.02
CA ALA A 199 11.29 -4.60 -5.81
C ALA A 199 12.47 -4.56 -4.84
N ASP A 200 12.80 -3.37 -4.35
CA ASP A 200 13.95 -3.15 -3.47
C ASP A 200 13.69 -2.11 -2.36
N GLY A 201 12.42 -1.74 -2.16
CA GLY A 201 12.05 -0.82 -1.09
C GLY A 201 10.57 -0.42 -1.13
N ILE A 202 10.16 0.62 -0.40
CA ILE A 202 10.96 1.32 0.61
C ILE A 202 10.37 1.05 1.99
N LYS A 203 9.13 1.49 2.26
CA LYS A 203 8.60 1.46 3.62
C LYS A 203 7.10 1.27 3.67
N THR A 204 6.65 0.36 4.52
CA THR A 204 5.23 0.18 4.88
C THR A 204 4.85 1.07 6.07
N GLY A 205 3.56 1.44 6.17
CA GLY A 205 2.97 2.07 7.36
C GLY A 205 1.53 1.61 7.60
N TYR A 206 1.13 1.55 8.87
CA TYR A 206 -0.26 1.32 9.26
C TYR A 206 -0.57 1.96 10.61
N THR A 207 -1.71 2.63 10.69
CA THR A 207 -2.46 2.90 11.92
C THR A 207 -3.94 2.83 11.57
N ARG A 208 -4.83 2.75 12.58
CA ARG A 208 -6.28 2.76 12.32
C ARG A 208 -6.72 4.01 11.53
N ALA A 209 -6.14 5.17 11.83
CA ALA A 209 -6.46 6.42 11.17
C ALA A 209 -5.82 6.59 9.78
N ALA A 210 -4.68 5.94 9.52
CA ALA A 210 -3.96 6.05 8.26
C ALA A 210 -4.40 5.01 7.21
N GLY A 211 -4.96 3.88 7.64
CA GLY A 211 -5.07 2.69 6.78
C GLY A 211 -3.69 2.08 6.48
N PHE A 212 -3.63 1.19 5.49
CA PHE A 212 -2.40 0.53 5.06
C PHE A 212 -1.69 1.35 3.97
N ASN A 213 -0.50 1.86 4.29
CA ASN A 213 0.30 2.72 3.42
C ASN A 213 1.58 2.00 2.95
N LEU A 214 2.12 2.37 1.79
CA LEU A 214 3.43 1.91 1.29
C LEU A 214 4.01 2.90 0.29
N VAL A 215 5.28 3.24 0.48
CA VAL A 215 6.15 3.73 -0.60
C VAL A 215 6.99 2.55 -1.06
N ALA A 216 6.85 2.14 -2.33
CA ALA A 216 7.60 1.07 -2.94
C ALA A 216 8.50 1.59 -4.06
N SER A 217 9.61 0.90 -4.30
CA SER A 217 10.43 1.09 -5.50
C SER A 217 10.74 -0.26 -6.14
N ALA A 218 10.86 -0.25 -7.46
CA ALA A 218 11.36 -1.39 -8.21
C ALA A 218 12.23 -0.93 -9.38
N GLU A 219 13.21 -1.75 -9.74
CA GLU A 219 14.10 -1.56 -10.88
C GLU A 219 14.01 -2.72 -11.88
N ARG A 220 13.92 -2.40 -13.17
CA ARG A 220 13.98 -3.35 -14.29
C ARG A 220 14.89 -2.78 -15.37
N GLY A 221 16.06 -3.38 -15.58
CA GLY A 221 17.05 -2.85 -16.50
C GLY A 221 17.54 -1.48 -16.03
N ASN A 222 17.37 -0.44 -16.86
CA ASN A 222 17.71 0.94 -16.53
C ASN A 222 16.49 1.78 -16.10
N GLU A 223 15.33 1.16 -15.88
CA GLU A 223 14.09 1.84 -15.47
C GLU A 223 13.85 1.63 -13.98
N ARG A 224 13.56 2.73 -13.26
CA ARG A 224 13.22 2.68 -11.83
C ARG A 224 11.93 3.44 -11.58
N ILE A 225 10.97 2.74 -10.99
CA ILE A 225 9.67 3.29 -10.63
C ILE A 225 9.59 3.42 -9.10
N ILE A 226 8.96 4.51 -8.64
CA ILE A 226 8.53 4.65 -7.25
C ILE A 226 7.02 4.82 -7.26
N ALA A 227 6.32 3.97 -6.50
CA ALA A 227 4.88 4.00 -6.32
C ALA A 227 4.53 4.16 -4.84
N THR A 228 3.62 5.08 -4.53
CA THR A 228 3.16 5.36 -3.18
C THR A 228 1.66 5.16 -3.10
N VAL A 229 1.19 4.48 -2.05
CA VAL A 229 -0.22 4.26 -1.73
C VAL A 229 -0.48 4.66 -0.27
N PHE A 230 -1.58 5.38 -0.06
CA PHE A 230 -2.18 5.68 1.23
C PHE A 230 -3.60 5.10 1.31
N GLY A 231 -4.04 4.75 2.53
CA GLY A 231 -5.42 4.38 2.78
C GLY A 231 -5.82 3.00 2.24
N GLY A 232 -4.88 2.06 2.12
CA GLY A 232 -5.19 0.68 1.78
C GLY A 232 -6.08 0.02 2.86
N ARG A 233 -6.96 -0.89 2.44
CA ARG A 233 -7.92 -1.57 3.35
C ARG A 233 -7.30 -2.75 4.11
N SER A 234 -6.35 -3.44 3.50
CA SER A 234 -5.58 -4.52 4.11
C SER A 234 -4.15 -4.54 3.56
N SER A 235 -3.24 -5.23 4.25
CA SER A 235 -1.87 -5.44 3.73
C SER A 235 -1.87 -6.13 2.36
N HIS A 236 -2.79 -7.09 2.15
CA HIS A 236 -2.93 -7.78 0.86
C HIS A 236 -3.40 -6.83 -0.25
N SER A 237 -4.50 -6.11 -0.04
CA SER A 237 -5.04 -5.20 -1.07
C SER A 237 -4.05 -4.09 -1.38
N ARG A 238 -3.34 -3.59 -0.37
CA ARG A 238 -2.32 -2.57 -0.51
C ARG A 238 -1.13 -3.06 -1.34
N ASN A 239 -0.68 -4.30 -1.13
CA ASN A 239 0.41 -4.87 -1.93
C ASN A 239 -0.02 -5.11 -3.38
N ALA A 240 -1.24 -5.59 -3.61
CA ALA A 240 -1.78 -5.79 -4.95
C ALA A 240 -1.87 -4.46 -5.73
N GLU A 241 -2.41 -3.43 -5.08
CA GLU A 241 -2.49 -2.07 -5.64
C GLU A 241 -1.11 -1.52 -6.01
N VAL A 242 -0.14 -1.65 -5.11
CA VAL A 242 1.22 -1.16 -5.37
C VAL A 242 1.87 -1.92 -6.53
N ALA A 243 1.66 -3.23 -6.63
CA ALA A 243 2.16 -4.01 -7.76
C ALA A 243 1.56 -3.54 -9.09
N GLU A 244 0.25 -3.28 -9.13
CA GLU A 244 -0.43 -2.73 -10.31
C GLU A 244 0.12 -1.35 -10.70
N LEU A 245 0.31 -0.47 -9.72
CA LEU A 245 0.87 0.86 -9.94
C LEU A 245 2.32 0.83 -10.41
N LEU A 246 3.14 -0.11 -9.91
CA LEU A 246 4.50 -0.31 -10.39
C LEU A 246 4.49 -0.82 -11.84
N ASP A 247 3.62 -1.78 -12.18
CA ASP A 247 3.49 -2.29 -13.54
C ASP A 247 3.00 -1.21 -14.51
N LEU A 248 2.04 -0.38 -14.09
CA LEU A 248 1.63 0.82 -14.81
C LEU A 248 2.80 1.78 -15.02
N GLY A 249 3.63 1.98 -14.00
CA GLY A 249 4.82 2.81 -14.08
C GLY A 249 5.79 2.30 -15.14
N PHE A 250 6.13 1.01 -15.13
CA PHE A 250 7.00 0.41 -16.16
C PHE A 250 6.40 0.44 -17.56
N ALA A 251 5.07 0.30 -17.69
CA ALA A 251 4.39 0.39 -18.98
C ALA A 251 4.41 1.82 -19.57
N ARG A 252 4.40 2.85 -18.72
CA ARG A 252 4.34 4.26 -19.13
C ARG A 252 5.70 4.95 -19.18
N ALA A 253 6.68 4.48 -18.42
CA ALA A 253 7.99 5.12 -18.35
C ALA A 253 8.68 5.11 -19.72
N PRO A 254 9.25 6.24 -20.16
CA PRO A 254 10.04 6.27 -21.38
C PRO A 254 11.25 5.35 -21.27
N ARG A 255 11.51 4.52 -22.30
CA ARG A 255 12.67 3.61 -22.33
C ARG A 255 14.01 4.35 -22.22
N ARG A 256 14.08 5.54 -22.82
CA ARG A 256 15.26 6.41 -22.84
C ARG A 256 14.88 7.76 -22.26
N VAL A 257 15.44 8.07 -21.10
CA VAL A 257 15.26 9.35 -20.41
C VAL A 257 16.58 9.78 -19.79
N ALA A 258 16.86 11.09 -19.79
CA ALA A 258 17.99 11.63 -19.06
C ALA A 258 17.73 11.52 -17.55
N VAL A 259 18.72 11.05 -16.80
CA VAL A 259 18.63 11.01 -15.34
C VAL A 259 18.77 12.43 -14.80
N ASN A 260 17.71 12.95 -14.18
CA ASN A 260 17.65 14.24 -13.53
C ASN A 260 17.65 14.03 -12.00
N LYS A 261 18.82 13.85 -11.40
CA LYS A 261 18.91 13.59 -9.95
C LYS A 261 18.35 14.80 -9.16
N PRO A 262 17.57 14.58 -8.09
CA PRO A 262 17.14 15.69 -7.26
C PRO A 262 18.36 16.37 -6.61
N ALA A 263 18.29 17.69 -6.42
CA ALA A 263 19.33 18.43 -5.72
C ALA A 263 19.27 18.11 -4.22
N ARG A 264 20.43 17.91 -3.59
CA ARG A 264 20.51 17.73 -2.14
C ARG A 264 20.01 19.02 -1.43
N PRO A 265 19.14 18.90 -0.42
CA PRO A 265 18.73 20.05 0.38
C PRO A 265 19.90 20.59 1.21
N PRO A 266 19.85 21.85 1.66
CA PRO A 266 20.80 22.36 2.64
C PRO A 266 20.67 21.61 3.97
N TYR A 267 21.80 21.37 4.63
CA TYR A 267 21.86 20.66 5.89
C TYR A 267 21.32 21.52 7.05
N TYR A 268 20.26 21.07 7.71
CA TYR A 268 19.70 21.69 8.91
C TYR A 268 20.03 20.85 10.15
N GLY A 269 21.29 20.93 10.60
CA GLY A 269 21.74 20.32 11.85
C GLY A 269 21.04 20.87 13.10
N LYS A 270 21.63 20.58 14.27
CA LYS A 270 21.19 21.14 15.56
C LYS A 270 21.14 22.66 15.50
N ILE A 271 19.95 23.24 15.64
CA ILE A 271 19.80 24.67 15.90
C ILE A 271 20.04 24.88 17.39
N GLY A 272 21.01 25.73 17.73
CA GLY A 272 21.29 26.12 19.11
C GLY A 272 20.05 26.73 19.76
N GLY A 273 19.80 26.38 21.02
CA GLY A 273 18.56 26.71 21.72
C GLY A 273 18.32 28.21 21.84
N SER A 274 17.36 28.70 21.06
CA SER A 274 16.47 29.80 21.43
C SER A 274 15.12 29.45 20.84
N ASP A 275 14.14 29.19 21.71
CA ASP A 275 12.81 28.70 21.34
C ASP A 275 11.91 29.75 20.64
N ASP A 276 12.47 30.83 20.11
CA ASP A 276 11.75 31.85 19.34
C ASP A 276 12.57 32.32 18.14
N ALA A 277 12.19 31.87 16.94
CA ALA A 277 12.34 32.63 15.70
C ALA A 277 11.41 32.05 14.63
N PRO A 278 10.38 32.79 14.18
CA PRO A 278 9.86 32.62 12.85
C PRO A 278 10.86 33.27 11.87
N ASP A 279 10.95 32.64 10.70
CA ASP A 279 11.70 33.08 9.52
C ASP A 279 13.12 32.53 9.35
N GLY A 280 13.34 32.06 8.12
CA GLY A 280 14.44 31.21 7.73
C GLY A 280 15.72 31.99 7.53
N THR A 281 16.70 31.77 8.39
CA THR A 281 18.11 31.94 8.02
C THR A 281 18.95 30.91 8.78
N PRO A 282 19.70 30.02 8.10
CA PRO A 282 20.58 29.08 8.79
C PRO A 282 21.82 29.83 9.29
N GLY A 283 21.70 30.42 10.49
CA GLY A 283 22.78 31.03 11.26
C GLY A 283 23.23 30.13 12.40
N GLY A 284 23.49 28.85 12.14
CA GLY A 284 24.12 27.94 13.09
C GLY A 284 25.57 27.75 12.71
N THR A 285 26.50 28.27 13.50
CA THR A 285 27.94 28.08 13.40
C THR A 285 28.29 26.60 13.53
N SER A 286 28.12 25.87 12.43
CA SER A 286 28.75 24.56 12.24
C SER A 286 30.24 24.83 12.17
N LYS A 287 31.02 24.28 13.10
CA LYS A 287 32.46 24.20 12.96
C LYS A 287 32.71 23.56 11.60
N THR A 288 33.16 24.34 10.63
CA THR A 288 33.68 23.84 9.37
C THR A 288 34.95 23.10 9.71
N VAL A 289 34.83 21.82 10.06
CA VAL A 289 35.95 20.90 9.94
C VAL A 289 36.17 20.78 8.43
N ARG A 290 37.03 21.65 7.90
CA ARG A 290 37.65 21.41 6.61
C ARG A 290 38.33 20.05 6.76
N LEU A 291 37.72 19.01 6.21
CA LEU A 291 38.43 17.78 5.90
C LEU A 291 39.54 18.20 4.93
N ALA A 292 40.69 18.54 5.50
CA ALA A 292 41.95 18.52 4.77
C ALA A 292 42.00 17.15 4.09
N ALA A 293 42.34 17.18 2.80
CA ALA A 293 42.38 16.05 1.88
C ALA A 293 43.46 15.00 2.26
N ALA A 294 43.38 14.45 3.47
CA ALA A 294 44.35 13.55 4.08
C ALA A 294 43.67 12.43 4.88
N ALA A 295 42.56 11.88 4.37
CA ALA A 295 42.05 10.57 4.78
C ALA A 295 41.22 9.90 3.67
N ALA A 296 41.56 10.18 2.41
CA ALA A 296 41.01 9.42 1.29
C ALA A 296 41.46 7.96 1.42
N VAL A 297 40.52 7.06 1.73
CA VAL A 297 40.72 5.62 1.64
C VAL A 297 41.02 5.28 0.19
N LYS A 298 42.32 5.21 -0.17
CA LYS A 298 42.79 4.98 -1.54
C LYS A 298 42.63 3.53 -2.04
N LYS A 299 41.99 2.65 -1.28
CA LYS A 299 41.81 1.24 -1.66
C LYS A 299 40.52 0.68 -1.08
N SER A 300 39.51 0.52 -1.94
CA SER A 300 38.42 -0.41 -1.64
C SER A 300 38.96 -1.82 -1.87
N LEU A 301 38.83 -2.69 -0.87
CA LEU A 301 39.01 -4.13 -1.09
C LEU A 301 37.81 -4.61 -1.90
N ARG A 302 37.98 -4.62 -3.23
CA ARG A 302 37.04 -5.30 -4.14
C ARG A 302 37.08 -6.80 -3.82
N PRO A 303 35.94 -7.48 -3.64
CA PRO A 303 35.92 -8.94 -3.56
C PRO A 303 36.49 -9.53 -4.86
N SER A 304 37.43 -10.48 -4.75
CA SER A 304 37.92 -11.25 -5.89
C SER A 304 36.80 -12.13 -6.44
N ALA A 305 36.69 -12.25 -7.77
CA ALA A 305 35.79 -13.21 -8.40
C ALA A 305 36.18 -14.64 -7.96
N ARG A 306 35.16 -15.47 -7.69
CA ARG A 306 35.32 -16.89 -7.37
C ARG A 306 35.89 -17.62 -8.59
N PRO A 307 36.94 -18.46 -8.46
CA PRO A 307 37.42 -19.30 -9.55
C PRO A 307 36.34 -20.30 -9.95
N VAL A 308 36.07 -20.38 -11.25
CA VAL A 308 35.28 -21.47 -11.85
C VAL A 308 36.23 -22.64 -12.05
N PRO A 309 35.90 -23.86 -11.62
CA PRO A 309 36.70 -25.03 -11.97
C PRO A 309 36.53 -25.35 -13.46
N ASP A 310 37.65 -25.43 -14.18
CA ASP A 310 37.72 -26.07 -15.49
C ASP A 310 37.42 -27.56 -15.32
N THR A 311 36.38 -28.06 -15.98
CA THR A 311 36.21 -29.49 -16.23
C THR A 311 36.25 -29.73 -17.74
N PRO A 312 37.14 -30.61 -18.25
CA PRO A 312 37.16 -30.98 -19.64
C PRO A 312 36.03 -31.98 -19.98
N ASP A 313 35.68 -31.98 -21.27
CA ASP A 313 34.67 -32.79 -21.95
C ASP A 313 34.61 -34.26 -21.53
N THR A 314 33.40 -34.76 -21.26
CA THR A 314 33.00 -36.12 -21.66
C THR A 314 31.53 -36.18 -22.08
N ALA A 315 31.34 -36.94 -23.16
CA ALA A 315 30.15 -37.16 -23.96
C ALA A 315 28.88 -37.65 -23.23
N THR A 316 27.75 -37.12 -23.72
CA THR A 316 26.52 -37.82 -24.14
C THR A 316 26.17 -39.16 -23.50
N LEU A 317 25.09 -39.18 -22.71
CA LEU A 317 24.09 -40.26 -22.74
C LEU A 317 22.69 -39.68 -22.59
N VAL A 318 21.84 -40.08 -23.54
CA VAL A 318 20.40 -39.82 -23.62
C VAL A 318 19.67 -40.86 -22.78
N ALA A 319 18.69 -40.44 -21.99
CA ALA A 319 17.57 -41.29 -21.58
C ALA A 319 16.33 -40.44 -21.30
N GLU A 320 15.21 -40.92 -21.82
CA GLU A 320 13.90 -40.30 -21.91
C GLU A 320 13.12 -40.27 -20.59
N ALA A 321 12.01 -39.53 -20.66
CA ALA A 321 11.09 -39.13 -19.60
C ALA A 321 10.38 -40.28 -18.85
N ASP A 322 9.98 -40.00 -17.61
CA ASP A 322 8.61 -40.30 -17.19
C ASP A 322 8.10 -39.41 -16.04
N VAL A 323 6.78 -39.25 -16.02
CA VAL A 323 5.99 -38.24 -15.30
C VAL A 323 5.46 -38.79 -13.97
N ALA A 324 5.61 -38.07 -12.85
CA ALA A 324 4.66 -38.12 -11.73
C ALA A 324 4.82 -36.94 -10.77
N ALA A 325 3.71 -36.25 -10.52
CA ALA A 325 3.59 -35.04 -9.71
C ALA A 325 3.30 -35.32 -8.23
N THR A 326 3.78 -34.45 -7.35
CA THR A 326 3.00 -33.91 -6.21
C THR A 326 3.69 -32.68 -5.63
N PRO A 327 3.13 -31.46 -5.74
CA PRO A 327 3.54 -30.34 -4.91
C PRO A 327 2.59 -30.21 -3.71
N THR A 328 3.15 -30.36 -2.52
CA THR A 328 2.51 -30.04 -1.24
C THR A 328 2.13 -28.56 -1.15
N LEU A 329 0.88 -28.30 -0.74
CA LEU A 329 0.28 -26.98 -0.49
C LEU A 329 1.06 -26.18 0.57
N PRO A 330 1.38 -24.89 0.37
CA PRO A 330 2.07 -24.12 1.40
C PRO A 330 1.10 -23.45 2.38
N THR A 331 1.54 -23.47 3.63
CA THR A 331 1.07 -22.99 4.94
C THR A 331 0.69 -21.50 5.05
N VAL A 332 0.38 -20.82 3.94
CA VAL A 332 0.30 -19.35 3.85
C VAL A 332 -0.96 -18.75 4.51
N VAL A 333 -1.97 -19.57 4.83
CA VAL A 333 -3.24 -19.09 5.41
C VAL A 333 -3.18 -18.97 6.94
N GLN A 334 -2.27 -19.68 7.62
CA GLN A 334 -2.24 -19.71 9.10
C GLN A 334 -1.53 -18.49 9.72
N ASP A 335 -0.53 -17.93 9.04
CA ASP A 335 0.25 -16.79 9.55
C ASP A 335 -0.56 -15.49 9.66
N ASP A 336 -1.54 -15.30 8.77
CA ASP A 336 -2.39 -14.10 8.76
C ASP A 336 -3.42 -14.13 9.91
N ILE A 337 -3.87 -15.32 10.29
CA ILE A 337 -4.78 -15.53 11.43
C ILE A 337 -4.03 -15.38 12.75
N GLN A 338 -2.81 -15.92 12.86
CA GLN A 338 -1.99 -15.80 14.07
C GLN A 338 -1.50 -14.38 14.33
N GLN A 339 -1.19 -13.59 13.30
CA GLN A 339 -0.85 -12.16 13.47
C GLN A 339 -2.06 -11.30 13.87
N ALA A 340 -3.26 -11.64 13.38
CA ALA A 340 -4.49 -10.96 13.80
C ALA A 340 -4.90 -11.35 15.23
N LEU A 341 -4.76 -12.62 15.63
CA LEU A 341 -5.05 -13.07 16.99
C LEU A 341 -4.05 -12.51 18.02
N ALA A 342 -2.74 -12.49 17.71
CA ALA A 342 -1.75 -11.94 18.62
C ALA A 342 -1.93 -10.43 18.89
N GLN A 343 -2.51 -9.68 17.93
CA GLN A 343 -2.81 -8.26 18.08
C GLN A 343 -4.16 -8.00 18.77
N ALA A 344 -5.06 -8.97 18.79
CA ALA A 344 -6.34 -8.87 19.48
C ALA A 344 -6.27 -9.24 20.98
N ILE A 345 -5.30 -10.08 21.38
CA ILE A 345 -5.18 -10.58 22.76
C ILE A 345 -4.54 -9.56 23.74
N GLU A 346 -3.86 -8.51 23.26
CA GLU A 346 -3.17 -7.52 24.12
C GLU A 346 -4.03 -6.33 24.60
N LEU A 347 -5.33 -6.28 24.28
CA LEU A 347 -6.25 -5.26 24.81
C LEU A 347 -7.24 -5.90 25.78
N LYS A 348 -6.73 -6.23 26.98
CA LYS A 348 -7.59 -6.51 28.14
C LYS A 348 -7.81 -5.19 28.89
N PRO A 349 -9.04 -4.66 28.98
CA PRO A 349 -9.30 -3.57 29.91
C PRO A 349 -9.28 -4.15 31.33
N GLU A 350 -8.37 -3.65 32.17
CA GLU A 350 -8.54 -3.75 33.61
C GLU A 350 -9.70 -2.82 34.00
N THR A 351 -10.75 -3.42 34.56
CA THR A 351 -11.78 -2.68 35.31
C THR A 351 -11.97 -3.42 36.64
N PRO A 352 -12.15 -2.68 37.76
CA PRO A 352 -12.13 -3.25 39.09
C PRO A 352 -13.44 -3.98 39.43
N GLU A 353 -13.28 -4.90 40.35
CA GLU A 353 -14.22 -5.84 40.94
C GLU A 353 -15.41 -5.16 41.65
N VAL A 354 -16.65 -5.49 41.26
CA VAL A 354 -17.86 -5.34 42.08
C VAL A 354 -18.80 -6.54 41.81
N ALA A 355 -19.27 -7.15 42.89
CA ALA A 355 -20.09 -8.36 42.96
C ALA A 355 -21.61 -8.09 42.72
N PRO A 356 -22.48 -9.12 42.64
CA PRO A 356 -23.54 -9.23 41.62
C PRO A 356 -24.96 -8.90 42.10
N GLN A 357 -25.87 -8.64 41.15
CA GLN A 357 -27.30 -8.90 41.32
C GLN A 357 -27.94 -9.51 40.06
N GLU A 358 -28.76 -10.51 40.32
CA GLU A 358 -29.57 -11.33 39.42
C GLU A 358 -30.78 -10.54 38.89
N ASP A 359 -31.27 -10.84 37.69
CA ASP A 359 -32.68 -11.21 37.50
C ASP A 359 -33.04 -11.63 36.06
N THR A 360 -33.58 -12.86 36.01
CA THR A 360 -34.70 -13.43 35.24
C THR A 360 -34.88 -13.22 33.72
N VAL A 361 -35.05 -14.35 33.02
CA VAL A 361 -35.52 -14.50 31.64
C VAL A 361 -36.79 -15.35 31.64
N VAL A 362 -37.85 -14.95 30.92
CA VAL A 362 -38.96 -15.83 30.51
C VAL A 362 -39.45 -15.48 29.09
N ALA A 363 -39.37 -16.49 28.21
CA ALA A 363 -40.28 -17.00 27.15
C ALA A 363 -41.36 -16.07 26.50
N ALA A 364 -41.92 -16.27 25.29
CA ALA A 364 -41.93 -17.34 24.28
C ALA A 364 -42.52 -16.85 22.92
N ALA A 365 -42.19 -17.59 21.85
CA ALA A 365 -42.91 -17.98 20.61
C ALA A 365 -44.26 -17.35 20.18
N THR A 366 -44.43 -17.09 18.86
CA THR A 366 -45.16 -17.95 17.87
C THR A 366 -45.31 -17.30 16.45
N PRO A 367 -45.63 -18.08 15.38
CA PRO A 367 -45.44 -17.74 13.96
C PRO A 367 -46.74 -17.62 13.12
N VAL A 368 -46.67 -17.14 11.86
CA VAL A 368 -47.77 -17.23 10.87
C VAL A 368 -47.26 -17.36 9.41
N THR A 369 -48.13 -17.92 8.57
CA THR A 369 -48.01 -18.77 7.37
C THR A 369 -48.15 -18.11 5.97
N ASP A 370 -47.91 -18.94 4.94
CA ASP A 370 -47.92 -18.83 3.45
C ASP A 370 -49.09 -18.13 2.72
N ILE A 371 -48.86 -17.58 1.50
CA ILE A 371 -49.80 -17.51 0.32
C ILE A 371 -49.02 -17.49 -1.04
N GLU A 372 -49.69 -17.97 -2.10
CA GLU A 372 -49.31 -18.54 -3.41
C GLU A 372 -49.33 -17.59 -4.67
N LEU A 373 -48.86 -18.12 -5.82
CA LEU A 373 -48.50 -17.64 -7.21
C LEU A 373 -49.61 -16.93 -8.07
N PRO A 374 -49.34 -16.18 -9.21
CA PRO A 374 -48.97 -16.75 -10.56
C PRO A 374 -48.24 -15.83 -11.63
N ASP A 375 -47.91 -16.42 -12.79
CA ASP A 375 -47.11 -15.91 -13.96
C ASP A 375 -47.86 -15.00 -14.98
N PRO A 376 -47.15 -14.19 -15.84
CA PRO A 376 -47.77 -13.49 -16.98
C PRO A 376 -47.20 -13.78 -18.39
N VAL A 377 -48.00 -13.38 -19.39
CA VAL A 377 -47.97 -13.66 -20.84
C VAL A 377 -47.09 -12.66 -21.65
N LEU A 378 -46.50 -13.14 -22.76
CA LEU A 378 -45.62 -12.41 -23.70
C LEU A 378 -46.37 -11.66 -24.83
N VAL A 379 -45.91 -10.46 -25.21
CA VAL A 379 -46.12 -9.87 -26.56
C VAL A 379 -44.85 -9.12 -27.02
N SER A 380 -44.44 -9.38 -28.27
CA SER A 380 -43.22 -8.93 -28.96
C SER A 380 -43.51 -7.79 -29.95
N VAL A 381 -42.61 -6.79 -30.08
CA VAL A 381 -42.56 -5.88 -31.25
C VAL A 381 -41.11 -5.58 -31.64
N LYS A 382 -40.84 -5.62 -32.95
CA LYS A 382 -39.54 -5.51 -33.65
C LYS A 382 -39.40 -4.09 -34.24
N PRO A 383 -38.23 -3.39 -34.20
CA PRO A 383 -38.10 -2.06 -34.82
C PRO A 383 -37.50 -2.08 -36.24
N ALA A 384 -37.87 -1.06 -37.03
CA ALA A 384 -37.51 -0.81 -38.43
C ALA A 384 -36.21 0.02 -38.62
N ALA A 385 -35.68 0.01 -39.85
CA ALA A 385 -34.35 0.49 -40.26
C ALA A 385 -34.21 2.02 -40.44
N ARG A 386 -32.98 2.51 -40.25
CA ARG A 386 -32.55 3.92 -40.27
C ARG A 386 -32.38 4.48 -41.71
N PRO A 387 -32.78 5.74 -41.99
CA PRO A 387 -32.59 6.35 -43.30
C PRO A 387 -31.16 6.83 -43.54
N LYS A 388 -30.82 6.90 -44.83
CA LYS A 388 -29.54 7.29 -45.40
C LYS A 388 -29.64 8.76 -45.82
N ASP A 389 -28.84 9.62 -45.19
CA ASP A 389 -28.20 10.77 -45.83
C ASP A 389 -27.22 11.40 -44.84
N LEU A 390 -25.93 11.35 -45.17
CA LEU A 390 -24.82 11.93 -44.42
C LEU A 390 -24.31 13.12 -45.22
N VAL A 391 -24.27 14.31 -44.60
CA VAL A 391 -23.49 15.44 -45.10
C VAL A 391 -22.54 15.89 -43.99
N LEU A 392 -21.23 15.78 -44.26
CA LEU A 392 -20.17 16.34 -43.43
C LEU A 392 -20.08 17.86 -43.64
N ALA A 393 -20.09 18.61 -42.55
CA ALA A 393 -19.70 20.02 -42.54
C ALA A 393 -18.80 20.32 -41.33
N ALA A 394 -17.84 21.23 -41.58
CA ALA A 394 -16.61 21.48 -40.85
C ALA A 394 -16.76 22.08 -39.44
N LEU A 395 -15.71 21.89 -38.64
CA LEU A 395 -15.52 22.34 -37.25
C LEU A 395 -15.39 23.87 -37.11
N PRO A 396 -15.95 24.45 -36.04
CA PRO A 396 -15.36 25.58 -35.35
C PRO A 396 -14.88 25.19 -33.94
N GLU A 397 -13.75 25.78 -33.51
CA GLU A 397 -13.23 25.70 -32.14
C GLU A 397 -14.24 26.25 -31.13
N THR A 398 -14.60 25.43 -30.14
CA THR A 398 -15.35 25.86 -28.95
C THR A 398 -14.74 25.23 -27.69
N ALA A 399 -14.60 26.07 -26.65
CA ALA A 399 -14.12 25.69 -25.33
C ALA A 399 -14.96 24.56 -24.71
N PRO A 400 -14.38 23.64 -23.91
CA PRO A 400 -15.09 22.45 -23.47
C PRO A 400 -16.17 22.79 -22.43
N GLU A 401 -17.42 22.48 -22.76
CA GLU A 401 -18.54 22.42 -21.81
C GLU A 401 -18.45 21.17 -20.92
N PRO A 402 -18.99 21.20 -19.69
CA PRO A 402 -18.88 20.10 -18.74
C PRO A 402 -19.67 18.87 -19.19
N GLN A 403 -18.98 17.74 -19.35
CA GLN A 403 -19.64 16.44 -19.58
C GLN A 403 -20.39 15.97 -18.34
N VAL A 404 -21.71 15.84 -18.47
CA VAL A 404 -22.57 15.18 -17.49
C VAL A 404 -22.48 13.67 -17.70
N VAL A 405 -21.85 12.96 -16.76
CA VAL A 405 -21.86 11.49 -16.73
C VAL A 405 -23.18 11.03 -16.12
N THR A 406 -24.15 10.70 -16.96
CA THR A 406 -25.39 10.04 -16.54
C THR A 406 -25.10 8.61 -16.11
N ARG A 407 -25.15 8.35 -14.80
CA ARG A 407 -25.15 6.99 -14.26
C ARG A 407 -26.50 6.33 -14.56
N VAL A 408 -26.47 5.16 -15.19
CA VAL A 408 -27.66 4.35 -15.48
C VAL A 408 -28.33 3.94 -14.17
N SER A 409 -29.55 4.41 -13.95
CA SER A 409 -30.38 4.05 -12.80
C SER A 409 -31.07 2.71 -13.04
N THR A 410 -30.83 1.72 -12.18
CA THR A 410 -31.38 0.35 -12.26
C THR A 410 -32.82 0.22 -11.76
N SER A 411 -33.62 1.28 -11.85
CA SER A 411 -35.00 1.30 -11.36
C SER A 411 -36.06 1.03 -12.45
N GLY A 412 -35.67 0.77 -13.70
CA GLY A 412 -36.58 0.38 -14.78
C GLY A 412 -36.30 -1.04 -15.27
N GLY A 413 -37.16 -2.01 -14.96
CA GLY A 413 -37.02 -3.44 -15.23
C GLY A 413 -37.06 -3.88 -16.71
N ARG A 414 -36.42 -3.13 -17.63
CA ARG A 414 -36.41 -3.40 -19.08
C ARG A 414 -35.10 -3.99 -19.59
N ASN A 415 -34.19 -4.41 -18.70
CA ASN A 415 -32.85 -4.84 -19.07
C ASN A 415 -32.67 -6.35 -19.00
N TRP A 416 -32.03 -6.91 -20.01
CA TRP A 416 -31.71 -8.34 -20.11
C TRP A 416 -30.68 -8.74 -19.08
N GLY A 417 -30.64 -10.03 -18.80
CA GLY A 417 -29.65 -10.62 -17.92
C GLY A 417 -29.15 -11.96 -18.43
N ILE A 418 -28.19 -12.52 -17.71
CA ILE A 418 -27.73 -13.89 -17.90
C ILE A 418 -27.65 -14.59 -16.54
N ASN A 419 -28.05 -15.86 -16.50
CA ASN A 419 -27.91 -16.75 -15.36
C ASN A 419 -26.73 -17.70 -15.62
N VAL A 420 -25.84 -17.81 -14.65
CA VAL A 420 -24.61 -18.63 -14.73
C VAL A 420 -24.66 -19.88 -13.83
N GLY A 421 -25.87 -20.29 -13.45
CA GLY A 421 -26.16 -21.50 -12.68
C GLY A 421 -26.81 -21.26 -11.32
N ARG A 422 -27.35 -22.36 -10.76
CA ARG A 422 -27.92 -22.42 -9.41
C ARG A 422 -26.96 -23.11 -8.45
N TYR A 423 -26.83 -22.56 -7.25
CA TYR A 423 -25.88 -23.04 -6.25
C TYR A 423 -26.55 -23.29 -4.90
N PRO A 424 -26.08 -24.26 -4.09
CA PRO A 424 -26.71 -24.61 -2.82
C PRO A 424 -26.58 -23.54 -1.73
N SER A 425 -25.74 -22.52 -1.92
CA SER A 425 -25.59 -21.42 -0.97
C SER A 425 -25.41 -20.07 -1.66
N GLU A 426 -25.93 -19.03 -1.03
CA GLU A 426 -25.83 -17.65 -1.53
C GLU A 426 -24.37 -17.22 -1.68
N TYR A 427 -23.53 -17.64 -0.73
CA TYR A 427 -22.09 -17.40 -0.77
C TYR A 427 -21.45 -18.01 -2.03
N LYS A 428 -21.81 -19.24 -2.39
CA LYS A 428 -21.27 -19.90 -3.59
C LYS A 428 -21.77 -19.22 -4.87
N ALA A 429 -23.03 -18.82 -4.92
CA ALA A 429 -23.57 -18.03 -6.03
C ALA A 429 -22.86 -16.67 -6.20
N ARG A 430 -22.65 -15.91 -5.11
CA ARG A 430 -21.89 -14.65 -5.15
C ARG A 430 -20.44 -14.85 -5.58
N LYS A 431 -19.79 -15.92 -5.11
CA LYS A 431 -18.41 -16.26 -5.50
C LYS A 431 -18.31 -16.58 -6.98
N VAL A 432 -19.27 -17.31 -7.53
CA VAL A 432 -19.32 -17.59 -8.98
C VAL A 432 -19.57 -16.32 -9.78
N LEU A 433 -20.52 -15.47 -9.38
CA LEU A 433 -20.73 -14.17 -10.03
C LEU A 433 -19.46 -13.31 -10.03
N LEU A 434 -18.72 -13.27 -8.92
CA LEU A 434 -17.46 -12.53 -8.86
C LEU A 434 -16.42 -13.13 -9.79
N LYS A 435 -16.26 -14.46 -9.81
CA LYS A 435 -15.29 -15.14 -10.68
C LYS A 435 -15.63 -14.94 -12.16
N THR A 436 -16.90 -15.07 -12.53
CA THR A 436 -17.35 -14.93 -13.92
C THR A 436 -17.21 -13.50 -14.42
N ALA A 437 -17.53 -12.50 -13.59
CA ALA A 437 -17.34 -11.08 -13.92
C ALA A 437 -15.87 -10.77 -14.23
N LEU A 438 -14.94 -11.30 -13.41
CA LEU A 438 -13.51 -11.13 -13.61
C LEU A 438 -12.97 -11.85 -14.85
N SER A 439 -13.66 -12.90 -15.31
CA SER A 439 -13.25 -13.65 -16.50
C SER A 439 -13.77 -13.06 -17.82
N GLU A 440 -14.81 -12.22 -17.77
CA GLU A 440 -15.47 -11.59 -18.92
C GLU A 440 -15.73 -10.09 -18.66
N VAL A 441 -14.70 -9.39 -18.17
CA VAL A 441 -14.77 -7.97 -17.83
C VAL A 441 -15.29 -7.16 -19.02
N GLY A 442 -14.83 -7.45 -20.25
CA GLY A 442 -15.25 -6.69 -21.44
C GLY A 442 -16.74 -6.75 -21.80
N THR A 443 -17.52 -7.69 -21.26
CA THR A 443 -18.98 -7.80 -21.55
C THR A 443 -19.86 -7.69 -20.31
N LEU A 444 -19.32 -7.91 -19.11
CA LEU A 444 -20.09 -7.98 -17.86
C LEU A 444 -19.69 -6.92 -16.82
N ASP A 445 -18.79 -5.98 -17.13
CA ASP A 445 -18.30 -4.97 -16.16
C ASP A 445 -19.44 -4.08 -15.62
N ASP A 446 -20.33 -3.64 -16.52
CA ASP A 446 -21.45 -2.78 -16.20
C ASP A 446 -22.71 -3.56 -15.75
N ALA A 447 -22.64 -4.90 -15.72
CA ALA A 447 -23.77 -5.74 -15.35
C ALA A 447 -23.92 -5.85 -13.83
N LEU A 448 -25.13 -5.60 -13.33
CA LEU A 448 -25.47 -5.74 -11.93
C LEU A 448 -25.50 -7.23 -11.54
N ARG A 449 -24.61 -7.62 -10.63
CA ARG A 449 -24.61 -8.96 -10.03
C ARG A 449 -25.73 -9.09 -9.01
N LYS A 450 -26.66 -10.00 -9.24
CA LYS A 450 -27.79 -10.27 -8.35
C LYS A 450 -27.87 -11.76 -8.05
N VAL A 451 -27.89 -12.09 -6.76
CA VAL A 451 -28.23 -13.44 -6.31
C VAL A 451 -29.71 -13.45 -5.94
N VAL A 452 -30.44 -14.43 -6.47
CA VAL A 452 -31.87 -14.60 -6.20
C VAL A 452 -32.06 -15.97 -5.58
N GLU A 453 -32.68 -16.01 -4.41
CA GLU A 453 -33.07 -17.25 -3.76
C GLU A 453 -34.31 -17.82 -4.43
N ARG A 454 -34.26 -19.10 -4.80
CA ARG A 454 -35.37 -19.86 -5.37
C ARG A 454 -35.49 -21.19 -4.65
N ARG A 455 -36.65 -21.85 -4.76
CA ARG A 455 -36.88 -23.15 -4.12
C ARG A 455 -35.86 -24.17 -4.69
N GLY A 456 -34.91 -24.59 -3.85
CA GLY A 456 -33.82 -25.49 -4.24
C GLY A 456 -32.44 -24.85 -4.49
N GLY A 457 -32.25 -23.55 -4.24
CA GLY A 457 -30.92 -22.93 -4.22
C GLY A 457 -30.88 -21.45 -4.59
N TYR A 458 -29.68 -20.94 -4.83
CA TYR A 458 -29.39 -19.54 -5.11
C TYR A 458 -28.90 -19.38 -6.55
N ASP A 459 -29.66 -18.63 -7.33
CA ASP A 459 -29.37 -18.34 -8.73
C ASP A 459 -28.38 -17.19 -8.85
N ALA A 460 -27.33 -17.41 -9.63
CA ALA A 460 -26.31 -16.42 -9.94
C ALA A 460 -26.67 -15.66 -11.22
N ASN A 461 -27.14 -14.42 -11.11
CA ASN A 461 -27.55 -13.60 -12.25
C ASN A 461 -26.68 -12.35 -12.44
N PHE A 462 -26.47 -11.99 -13.70
CA PHE A 462 -26.03 -10.67 -14.14
C PHE A 462 -27.20 -9.98 -14.81
N MET A 463 -27.58 -8.79 -14.35
CA MET A 463 -28.74 -8.02 -14.81
C MET A 463 -28.29 -6.66 -15.34
N GLY A 464 -29.13 -5.97 -16.11
CA GLY A 464 -28.76 -4.64 -16.61
C GLY A 464 -28.02 -4.65 -17.95
N LEU A 465 -28.01 -5.79 -18.64
CA LEU A 465 -27.39 -5.95 -19.96
C LEU A 465 -28.38 -5.59 -21.07
N THR A 466 -27.87 -5.19 -22.23
CA THR A 466 -28.65 -5.22 -23.47
C THR A 466 -28.74 -6.66 -23.98
N ARG A 467 -29.72 -6.94 -24.84
CA ARG A 467 -29.89 -8.27 -25.42
C ARG A 467 -28.65 -8.71 -26.20
N GLU A 468 -28.05 -7.83 -27.00
CA GLU A 468 -26.84 -8.18 -27.77
C GLU A 468 -25.66 -8.50 -26.84
N THR A 469 -25.49 -7.74 -25.76
CA THR A 469 -24.40 -7.96 -24.78
C THR A 469 -24.62 -9.24 -23.99
N ALA A 470 -25.86 -9.56 -23.62
CA ALA A 470 -26.21 -10.82 -22.94
C ALA A 470 -25.93 -12.05 -23.84
N ASP A 471 -26.31 -11.99 -25.13
CA ASP A 471 -26.05 -13.08 -26.09
C ASP A 471 -24.54 -13.28 -26.32
N LEU A 472 -23.80 -12.18 -26.52
CA LEU A 472 -22.35 -12.22 -26.67
C LEU A 472 -21.66 -12.79 -25.42
N ALA A 473 -22.08 -12.36 -24.23
CA ALA A 473 -21.54 -12.88 -22.97
C ALA A 473 -21.81 -14.39 -22.82
N CYS A 474 -23.03 -14.85 -23.12
CA CYS A 474 -23.32 -16.29 -23.05
C CYS A 474 -22.50 -17.11 -24.06
N ARG A 475 -22.32 -16.65 -25.30
CA ARG A 475 -21.46 -17.37 -26.27
C ARG A 475 -20.01 -17.48 -25.79
N ARG A 476 -19.46 -16.41 -25.22
CA ARG A 476 -18.09 -16.39 -24.67
C ARG A 476 -17.94 -17.31 -23.46
N LEU A 477 -18.93 -17.31 -22.58
CA LEU A 477 -18.95 -18.20 -21.41
C LEU A 477 -19.11 -19.67 -21.79
N GLN A 478 -19.96 -19.99 -22.76
CA GLN A 478 -20.11 -21.35 -23.27
C GLN A 478 -18.84 -21.85 -23.96
N ALA A 479 -18.14 -20.99 -24.71
CA ALA A 479 -16.83 -21.32 -25.28
C ALA A 479 -15.78 -21.66 -24.21
N LYS A 480 -15.95 -21.16 -22.98
CA LYS A 480 -15.15 -21.48 -21.79
C LYS A 480 -15.76 -22.58 -20.92
N GLN A 481 -16.72 -23.33 -21.45
CA GLN A 481 -17.44 -24.41 -20.75
C GLN A 481 -18.17 -23.96 -19.48
N VAL A 482 -18.56 -22.68 -19.40
CA VAL A 482 -19.39 -22.14 -18.32
C VAL A 482 -20.84 -22.14 -18.77
N THR A 483 -21.71 -22.72 -17.95
CA THR A 483 -23.17 -22.72 -18.19
C THR A 483 -23.69 -21.29 -18.18
N CYS A 484 -24.41 -20.90 -19.23
CA CYS A 484 -25.02 -19.58 -19.36
C CYS A 484 -26.39 -19.68 -20.01
N PHE A 485 -27.38 -19.07 -19.40
CA PHE A 485 -28.76 -18.97 -19.89
C PHE A 485 -29.17 -17.49 -19.91
N MET A 486 -29.75 -17.01 -21.01
CA MET A 486 -30.26 -15.64 -21.03
C MET A 486 -31.54 -15.52 -20.19
N VAL A 487 -31.64 -14.41 -19.47
CA VAL A 487 -32.77 -14.03 -18.62
C VAL A 487 -33.44 -12.81 -19.24
N ASP A 488 -34.73 -12.94 -19.56
CA ASP A 488 -35.51 -11.89 -20.20
C ASP A 488 -35.88 -10.80 -19.18
N PRO A 489 -35.92 -9.51 -19.57
CA PRO A 489 -36.44 -8.42 -18.75
C PRO A 489 -37.95 -8.58 -18.44
N GLY A 490 -38.26 -9.47 -17.50
CA GLY A 490 -39.63 -9.74 -17.06
C GLY A 490 -39.82 -11.03 -16.25
N SER A 491 -38.78 -11.87 -16.10
CA SER A 491 -38.82 -13.18 -15.41
C SER A 491 -38.32 -13.20 -13.96
#